data_AF-A0A661DYL7-F1
#
_entry.id   AF-A0A661DYL7-F1
#
_cell.length_a   1.000
_cell.length_b   1.000
_cell.length_c   1.000
_cell.angle_alpha   90.00
_cell.angle_beta   90.00
_cell.angle_gamma   90.00
#
_symmetry.space_group_name_H-M   'P 1'
#
loop_
_entity.id
_entity.type
_entity.pdbx_description
1 polymer ?
#
loop_
_entity_poly.entity_id
_entity_poly.type
_entity_poly.pdbx_seq_one_letter_code
_entity_poly.pdbx_strand_id
1 'polypeptide(L)'
;MNFIKSVIFGSLWLLLLPAFAHATDNKSSSVQRSIFQQAHNALNTHQISKFNTLKQQLEDYPLQPYLDYLYLRHRLSHTKNSVITQFLSDNQDTFYADRLRNIWLVRLAKNKKWQTFLDNYQQSQSISRQCLRLQALIATDRQEEAFAEIPALWLVP
;
A
#
# COMPACT_ATOMS: atom_id res chain seq x y z
N MET A 1 -22.45 -6.26 -71.08
CA MET A 1 -23.01 -4.90 -71.26
C MET A 1 -23.82 -4.59 -70.01
N ASN A 2 -23.52 -3.45 -69.37
CA ASN A 2 -24.16 -2.84 -68.17
C ASN A 2 -23.67 -3.42 -66.81
N PHE A 3 -22.68 -2.89 -66.08
CA PHE A 3 -22.35 -1.56 -65.52
C PHE A 3 -23.25 -1.08 -64.33
N ILE A 4 -22.67 -1.20 -63.11
CA ILE A 4 -22.75 -0.38 -61.88
C ILE A 4 -24.03 -0.44 -60.99
N LYS A 5 -23.74 -0.47 -59.66
CA LYS A 5 -24.51 -0.09 -58.44
C LYS A 5 -24.85 -1.33 -57.61
N SER A 6 -24.44 -1.53 -56.35
CA SER A 6 -24.13 -0.60 -55.27
C SER A 6 -23.12 -1.21 -54.30
N VAL A 7 -22.10 -0.44 -53.95
CA VAL A 7 -21.35 -0.57 -52.70
C VAL A 7 -22.18 0.14 -51.61
N ILE A 8 -21.99 -0.25 -50.35
CA ILE A 8 -22.57 0.31 -49.11
C ILE A 8 -23.82 -0.45 -48.65
N PHE A 9 -23.64 -1.54 -47.91
CA PHE A 9 -24.53 -1.95 -46.82
C PHE A 9 -23.82 -2.99 -45.93
N GLY A 10 -22.82 -2.55 -45.16
CA GLY A 10 -22.02 -3.45 -44.32
C GLY A 10 -21.39 -2.75 -43.12
N SER A 11 -21.96 -1.64 -42.66
CA SER A 11 -21.45 -0.86 -41.52
C SER A 11 -22.59 -0.41 -40.61
N LEU A 12 -23.35 -1.35 -40.06
CA LEU A 12 -24.34 -1.02 -39.03
C LEU A 12 -24.64 -2.20 -38.11
N TRP A 13 -23.62 -2.89 -37.60
CA TRP A 13 -23.80 -3.84 -36.51
C TRP A 13 -22.59 -3.89 -35.59
N LEU A 14 -22.25 -2.73 -35.01
CA LEU A 14 -21.16 -2.59 -34.03
C LEU A 14 -21.43 -1.44 -33.03
N LEU A 15 -22.71 -1.18 -32.71
CA LEU A 15 -23.13 -0.11 -31.80
C LEU A 15 -24.23 -0.53 -30.82
N LEU A 16 -24.14 -1.74 -30.26
CA LEU A 16 -24.97 -2.15 -29.12
C LEU A 16 -24.11 -2.91 -28.10
N LEU A 17 -23.08 -2.24 -27.59
CA LEU A 17 -22.58 -2.56 -26.24
C LEU A 17 -23.46 -1.76 -25.28
N PRO A 18 -24.31 -2.39 -24.45
CA PRO A 18 -24.97 -1.69 -23.37
C PRO A 18 -23.88 -1.18 -22.44
N ALA A 19 -23.71 0.14 -22.40
CA ALA A 19 -22.94 0.80 -21.37
C ALA A 19 -23.69 0.58 -20.05
N PHE A 20 -23.37 -0.49 -19.34
CA PHE A 20 -23.68 -0.61 -17.92
C PHE A 20 -22.79 0.39 -17.17
N ALA A 21 -23.12 1.68 -17.31
CA ALA A 21 -22.67 2.70 -16.40
C ALA A 21 -23.44 2.48 -15.10
N HIS A 22 -22.89 1.65 -14.21
CA HIS A 22 -23.33 1.64 -12.82
C HIS A 22 -22.94 2.98 -12.21
N ALA A 23 -23.86 3.94 -12.24
CA ALA A 23 -23.80 5.10 -11.38
C ALA A 23 -23.89 4.58 -9.94
N THR A 24 -22.76 4.47 -9.26
CA THR A 24 -22.73 4.17 -7.82
C THR A 24 -23.52 5.26 -7.10
N ASP A 25 -24.40 4.84 -6.19
CA ASP A 25 -25.34 5.73 -5.50
C ASP A 25 -24.58 6.82 -4.71
N ASN A 26 -24.55 8.04 -5.25
CA ASN A 26 -23.79 9.17 -4.72
C ASN A 26 -24.20 9.57 -3.28
N LYS A 27 -25.40 9.17 -2.82
CA LYS A 27 -25.85 9.46 -1.45
C LYS A 27 -25.22 8.53 -0.41
N SER A 28 -25.00 7.26 -0.74
CA SER A 28 -24.28 6.31 0.15
C SER A 28 -22.83 6.76 0.36
N SER A 29 -22.20 7.27 -0.71
CA SER A 29 -20.82 7.76 -0.70
C SER A 29 -20.59 8.96 0.24
N SER A 30 -21.56 9.88 0.37
CA SER A 30 -21.39 11.08 1.22
C SER A 30 -21.44 10.75 2.71
N VAL A 31 -22.29 9.79 3.11
CA VAL A 31 -22.36 9.30 4.50
C VAL A 31 -21.07 8.57 4.88
N GLN A 32 -20.60 7.64 4.05
CA GLN A 32 -19.34 6.93 4.30
C GLN A 32 -18.14 7.89 4.36
N ARG A 33 -18.12 8.94 3.53
CA ARG A 33 -17.08 9.98 3.60
C ARG A 33 -17.09 10.72 4.94
N SER A 34 -18.27 11.06 5.46
CA SER A 34 -18.40 11.68 6.79
C SER A 34 -17.92 10.74 7.89
N ILE A 35 -18.33 9.45 7.83
CA ILE A 35 -17.89 8.43 8.79
C ILE A 35 -16.36 8.28 8.75
N PHE A 36 -15.76 8.25 7.56
CA PHE A 36 -14.30 8.21 7.39
C PHE A 36 -13.61 9.39 8.07
N GLN A 37 -14.11 10.62 7.86
CA GLN A 37 -13.55 11.82 8.50
C GLN A 37 -13.66 11.75 10.03
N GLN A 38 -14.80 11.27 10.54
CA GLN A 38 -14.99 11.06 11.97
C GLN A 38 -14.06 9.98 12.54
N ALA A 39 -13.87 8.87 11.82
CA ALA A 39 -12.96 7.80 12.22
C ALA A 39 -11.51 8.30 12.25
N HIS A 40 -11.09 9.01 11.20
CA HIS A 40 -9.77 9.63 11.14
C HIS A 40 -9.54 10.61 12.31
N ASN A 41 -10.53 11.45 12.62
CA ASN A 41 -10.44 12.36 13.77
C ASN A 41 -10.41 11.60 15.11
N ALA A 42 -11.21 10.55 15.27
CA ALA A 42 -11.19 9.70 16.45
C ALA A 42 -9.80 9.07 16.66
N LEU A 43 -9.15 8.63 15.58
CA LEU A 43 -7.79 8.11 15.64
C LEU A 43 -6.77 9.18 16.07
N ASN A 44 -6.84 10.38 15.47
CA ASN A 44 -5.94 11.50 15.79
C ASN A 44 -6.10 12.01 17.24
N THR A 45 -7.29 11.84 17.82
CA THR A 45 -7.62 12.21 19.21
C THR A 45 -7.56 11.02 20.18
N HIS A 46 -6.96 9.89 19.78
CA HIS A 46 -6.75 8.68 20.60
C HIS A 46 -8.05 8.00 21.10
N GLN A 47 -9.20 8.28 20.50
CA GLN A 47 -10.48 7.65 20.81
C GLN A 47 -10.62 6.28 20.11
N ILE A 48 -9.78 5.30 20.49
CA ILE A 48 -9.65 4.03 19.78
C ILE A 48 -10.95 3.21 19.71
N SER A 49 -11.76 3.21 20.77
CA SER A 49 -13.05 2.52 20.76
C SER A 49 -13.98 3.10 19.70
N LYS A 50 -14.12 4.44 19.67
CA LYS A 50 -14.90 5.16 18.66
C LYS A 50 -14.37 4.95 17.24
N PHE A 51 -13.05 4.96 17.07
CA PHE A 51 -12.41 4.65 15.79
C PHE A 51 -12.83 3.27 15.28
N ASN A 52 -12.75 2.23 16.12
CA ASN A 52 -13.10 0.87 15.72
C ASN A 52 -14.58 0.76 15.31
N THR A 53 -15.50 1.36 16.09
CA THR A 53 -16.94 1.39 15.77
C THR A 53 -17.21 2.09 14.45
N LEU A 54 -16.58 3.24 14.19
CA LEU A 54 -16.76 3.97 12.94
C LEU A 54 -16.14 3.23 11.75
N LYS A 55 -14.97 2.59 11.93
CA LYS A 55 -14.30 1.82 10.87
C LYS A 55 -15.14 0.63 10.41
N GLN A 56 -15.88 -0.02 11.32
CA GLN A 56 -16.78 -1.14 10.98
C GLN A 56 -17.93 -0.71 10.06
N GLN A 57 -18.33 0.56 10.10
CA GLN A 57 -19.39 1.11 9.23
C GLN A 57 -18.87 1.47 7.83
N LEU A 58 -17.58 1.28 7.57
CA LEU A 58 -16.91 1.59 6.30
C LEU A 58 -16.63 0.32 5.48
N GLU A 59 -17.48 -0.70 5.60
CA GLU A 59 -17.43 -1.88 4.75
C GLU A 59 -17.47 -1.46 3.27
N ASP A 60 -16.60 -2.06 2.46
CA ASP A 60 -16.38 -1.77 1.04
C ASP A 60 -15.98 -0.31 0.71
N TYR A 61 -15.70 0.54 1.70
CA TYR A 61 -15.27 1.91 1.45
C TYR A 61 -13.81 1.93 0.97
N PRO A 62 -13.48 2.50 -0.21
CA PRO A 62 -12.15 2.36 -0.82
C PRO A 62 -10.96 2.85 0.04
N LEU A 63 -11.19 3.77 0.98
CA LEU A 63 -10.13 4.31 1.85
C LEU A 63 -10.11 3.67 3.25
N GLN A 64 -10.92 2.63 3.51
CA GLN A 64 -10.84 1.90 4.77
C GLN A 64 -9.42 1.38 5.08
N PRO A 65 -8.65 0.81 4.11
CA PRO A 65 -7.28 0.36 4.39
C PRO A 65 -6.31 1.49 4.75
N TYR A 66 -6.61 2.72 4.31
CA TYR A 66 -5.82 3.88 4.71
C TYR A 66 -5.99 4.21 6.21
N LEU A 67 -7.19 3.99 6.78
CA LEU A 67 -7.38 4.11 8.23
C LEU A 67 -6.60 3.03 8.99
N ASP A 68 -6.54 1.81 8.46
CA ASP A 68 -5.74 0.72 9.02
C ASP A 68 -4.25 1.05 9.02
N TYR A 69 -3.74 1.59 7.91
CA TYR A 69 -2.38 2.14 7.84
C TYR A 69 -2.10 3.15 8.96
N LEU A 70 -2.96 4.16 9.12
CA LEU A 70 -2.77 5.20 10.14
C LEU A 70 -2.76 4.61 11.55
N TYR A 71 -3.67 3.66 11.81
CA TYR A 71 -3.76 2.96 13.08
C TYR A 71 -2.49 2.15 13.38
N LEU A 72 -2.06 1.33 12.43
CA LEU A 72 -0.86 0.49 12.55
C LEU A 72 0.40 1.36 12.72
N ARG A 73 0.50 2.48 12.01
CA ARG A 73 1.61 3.42 12.16
C ARG A 73 1.70 3.96 13.59
N HIS A 74 0.57 4.35 14.19
CA HIS A 74 0.54 4.87 15.56
C HIS A 74 0.89 3.80 16.60
N ARG A 75 0.47 2.55 16.34
CA ARG A 75 0.57 1.43 17.28
C ARG A 75 1.71 0.47 16.94
N LEU A 76 2.60 0.86 16.03
CA LEU A 76 3.63 -0.01 15.45
C LEU A 76 4.50 -0.68 16.51
N SER A 77 4.69 -0.04 17.67
CA SER A 77 5.48 -0.59 18.75
C SER A 77 4.87 -1.77 19.49
N HIS A 78 3.54 -1.86 19.49
CA HIS A 78 2.76 -2.87 20.18
C HIS A 78 2.12 -3.88 19.22
N THR A 79 2.38 -3.73 17.92
CA THR A 79 1.79 -4.56 16.88
C THR A 79 2.72 -5.73 16.56
N LYS A 80 2.15 -6.94 16.46
CA LYS A 80 2.88 -8.16 16.09
C LYS A 80 3.35 -8.06 14.64
N ASN A 81 4.53 -8.60 14.34
CA ASN A 81 5.07 -8.64 12.98
C ASN A 81 4.12 -9.33 11.98
N SER A 82 3.39 -10.37 12.41
CA SER A 82 2.39 -11.06 11.57
C SER A 82 1.26 -10.13 11.11
N VAL A 83 0.83 -9.19 11.95
CA VAL A 83 -0.22 -8.21 11.58
C VAL A 83 0.31 -7.22 10.57
N ILE A 84 1.56 -6.77 10.71
CA ILE A 84 2.18 -5.85 9.74
C ILE A 84 2.38 -6.55 8.40
N THR A 85 2.94 -7.76 8.40
CA THR A 85 3.16 -8.53 7.16
C THR A 85 1.85 -8.85 6.44
N GLN A 86 0.79 -9.22 7.17
CA GLN A 86 -0.54 -9.40 6.58
C GLN A 86 -1.04 -8.11 5.93
N PHE A 87 -1.00 -6.97 6.63
CA PHE A 87 -1.42 -5.68 6.07
C PHE A 87 -0.64 -5.32 4.80
N LEU A 88 0.68 -5.54 4.80
CA LEU A 88 1.53 -5.29 3.64
C LEU A 88 1.20 -6.20 2.46
N SER A 89 0.78 -7.43 2.72
CA SER A 89 0.35 -8.39 1.70
C SER A 89 -1.02 -8.04 1.13
N ASP A 90 -1.96 -7.63 1.97
CA ASP A 90 -3.33 -7.30 1.54
C ASP A 90 -3.38 -5.98 0.75
N ASN A 91 -2.35 -5.14 0.90
CA ASN A 91 -2.28 -3.80 0.32
C ASN A 91 -1.02 -3.60 -0.53
N GLN A 92 -0.57 -4.64 -1.24
CA GLN A 92 0.59 -4.57 -2.14
C GLN A 92 0.42 -3.43 -3.16
N ASP A 93 1.55 -2.83 -3.56
CA ASP A 93 1.63 -1.73 -4.54
C ASP A 93 0.85 -0.46 -4.18
N THR A 94 0.54 -0.29 -2.88
CA THR A 94 -0.08 0.94 -2.38
C THR A 94 0.92 1.84 -1.67
N PHE A 95 0.74 3.15 -1.84
CA PHE A 95 1.57 4.17 -1.17
C PHE A 95 1.64 3.97 0.35
N TYR A 96 0.53 3.59 0.98
CA TYR A 96 0.45 3.46 2.43
C TYR A 96 1.07 2.16 2.95
N ALA A 97 1.04 1.07 2.18
CA ALA A 97 1.79 -0.14 2.50
C ALA A 97 3.30 0.13 2.45
N ASP A 98 3.80 0.77 1.39
CA ASP A 98 5.22 1.12 1.27
C ASP A 98 5.66 2.05 2.41
N ARG A 99 4.83 3.03 2.75
CA ARG A 99 5.12 3.93 3.86
C ARG A 99 5.14 3.21 5.21
N LEU A 100 4.24 2.25 5.43
CA LEU A 100 4.26 1.42 6.65
C LEU A 100 5.51 0.55 6.70
N ARG A 101 5.82 -0.16 5.61
CA ARG A 101 7.02 -1.01 5.48
C ARG A 101 8.26 -0.22 5.83
N ASN A 102 8.43 0.97 5.26
CA ASN A 102 9.61 1.80 5.48
C ASN A 102 9.79 2.23 6.94
N ILE A 103 8.71 2.61 7.64
CA ILE A 103 8.77 2.97 9.07
C ILE A 103 9.04 1.71 9.91
N TRP A 104 8.44 0.58 9.54
CA TRP A 104 8.63 -0.70 10.21
C TRP A 104 10.06 -1.24 10.07
N LEU A 105 10.67 -1.14 8.87
CA LEU A 105 12.07 -1.50 8.63
C LEU A 105 13.02 -0.73 9.55
N VAL A 106 12.84 0.59 9.68
CA VAL A 106 13.65 1.40 10.60
C VAL A 106 13.51 0.90 12.05
N ARG A 107 12.31 0.52 12.47
CA ARG A 107 12.07 -0.06 13.80
C ARG A 107 12.72 -1.43 13.96
N LEU A 108 12.61 -2.31 12.98
CA LEU A 108 13.23 -3.64 13.00
C LEU A 108 14.75 -3.50 13.15
N ALA A 109 15.36 -2.60 12.39
CA ALA A 109 16.79 -2.31 12.49
C ALA A 109 17.18 -1.77 13.87
N LYS A 110 16.42 -0.79 14.41
CA LYS A 110 16.64 -0.26 15.77
C LYS A 110 16.62 -1.38 16.84
N ASN A 111 15.77 -2.38 16.64
CA ASN A 111 15.62 -3.52 17.54
C ASN A 111 16.49 -4.73 17.17
N LYS A 112 17.43 -4.58 16.22
CA LYS A 112 18.32 -5.63 15.70
C LYS A 112 17.59 -6.88 15.21
N LYS A 113 16.37 -6.73 14.71
CA LYS A 113 15.57 -7.82 14.11
C LYS A 113 15.98 -8.02 12.66
N TRP A 114 17.23 -8.40 12.45
CA TRP A 114 17.89 -8.39 11.14
C TRP A 114 17.28 -9.36 10.13
N GLN A 115 16.99 -10.59 10.54
CA GLN A 115 16.35 -11.55 9.63
C GLN A 115 15.01 -11.01 9.12
N THR A 116 14.12 -10.60 10.04
CA THR A 116 12.82 -10.01 9.65
C THR A 116 12.98 -8.73 8.81
N PHE A 117 14.00 -7.92 9.09
CA PHE A 117 14.32 -6.74 8.27
C PHE A 117 14.62 -7.16 6.83
N LEU A 118 15.51 -8.15 6.64
CA LEU A 118 15.93 -8.63 5.32
C LEU A 118 14.76 -9.28 4.57
N ASP A 119 13.96 -10.10 5.25
CA ASP A 119 12.79 -10.78 4.66
C ASP A 119 11.74 -9.80 4.13
N ASN A 120 11.69 -8.59 4.69
CA ASN A 120 10.69 -7.57 4.36
C ASN A 120 11.29 -6.34 3.66
N TYR A 121 12.58 -6.38 3.34
CA TYR A 121 13.23 -5.31 2.59
C TYR A 121 12.85 -5.41 1.11
N GLN A 122 12.47 -4.29 0.50
CA GLN A 122 12.16 -4.22 -0.92
C GLN A 122 12.88 -3.03 -1.56
N GLN A 123 13.50 -3.22 -2.71
CA GLN A 123 14.08 -2.13 -3.50
C GLN A 123 12.96 -1.36 -4.23
N SER A 124 13.10 -0.07 -4.55
CA SER A 124 14.21 0.85 -4.21
C SER A 124 14.02 1.50 -2.82
N GLN A 125 15.12 1.92 -2.19
CA GLN A 125 15.11 2.49 -0.83
C GLN A 125 16.01 3.72 -0.71
N SER A 126 15.78 4.53 0.32
CA SER A 126 16.69 5.64 0.66
C SER A 126 18.07 5.11 1.07
N ILE A 127 19.12 5.90 0.86
CA ILE A 127 20.50 5.55 1.22
C ILE A 127 20.59 5.08 2.66
N SER A 128 19.95 5.76 3.61
CA SER A 128 19.95 5.34 5.01
C SER A 128 19.40 3.92 5.21
N ARG A 129 18.35 3.52 4.49
CA ARG A 129 17.80 2.16 4.58
C ARG A 129 18.66 1.14 3.84
N GLN A 130 19.34 1.54 2.76
CA GLN A 130 20.35 0.69 2.13
C GLN A 130 21.51 0.40 3.11
N CYS A 131 22.01 1.41 3.84
CA CYS A 131 23.01 1.20 4.89
C CYS A 131 22.51 0.25 6.00
N LEU A 132 21.23 0.39 6.43
CA LEU A 132 20.64 -0.56 7.38
C LEU A 132 20.57 -1.99 6.84
N ARG A 133 20.35 -2.16 5.53
CA ARG A 133 20.39 -3.47 4.88
C ARG A 133 21.79 -4.07 4.92
N LEU A 134 22.83 -3.30 4.60
CA LEU A 134 24.21 -3.78 4.69
C LEU A 134 24.58 -4.20 6.10
N GLN A 135 24.16 -3.43 7.11
CA GLN A 135 24.32 -3.82 8.52
C GLN A 135 23.58 -5.12 8.84
N ALA A 136 22.36 -5.28 8.34
CA ALA A 136 21.58 -6.49 8.53
C ALA A 136 22.25 -7.73 7.89
N LEU A 137 22.79 -7.58 6.67
CA LEU A 137 23.56 -8.65 6.00
C LEU A 137 24.79 -9.05 6.80
N ILE A 138 25.60 -8.09 7.24
CA ILE A 138 26.80 -8.34 8.04
C ILE A 138 26.43 -9.07 9.35
N ALA A 139 25.35 -8.63 10.00
CA ALA A 139 24.87 -9.20 11.25
C ALA A 139 24.16 -10.57 11.11
N THR A 140 23.99 -11.05 9.87
CA THR A 140 23.40 -12.37 9.55
C THR A 140 24.38 -13.23 8.75
N ASP A 141 25.69 -12.97 8.90
CA ASP A 141 26.79 -13.73 8.29
C ASP A 141 26.81 -13.71 6.74
N ARG A 142 26.19 -12.69 6.13
CA ARG A 142 26.14 -12.46 4.68
C ARG A 142 27.06 -11.30 4.27
N GLN A 143 28.26 -11.27 4.85
CA GLN A 143 29.21 -10.15 4.72
C GLN A 143 29.70 -9.96 3.29
N GLU A 144 29.93 -11.05 2.54
CA GLU A 144 30.33 -11.01 1.13
C GLU A 144 29.31 -10.24 0.27
N GLU A 145 28.02 -10.48 0.47
CA GLU A 145 26.95 -9.74 -0.22
C GLU A 145 26.95 -8.26 0.17
N ALA A 146 27.18 -7.96 1.45
CA ALA A 146 27.24 -6.57 1.90
C ALA A 146 28.42 -5.83 1.27
N PHE A 147 29.60 -6.46 1.24
CA PHE A 147 30.83 -5.88 0.72
C PHE A 147 30.78 -5.66 -0.79
N ALA A 148 30.04 -6.49 -1.53
CA ALA A 148 29.77 -6.25 -2.94
C ALA A 148 28.94 -4.97 -3.19
N GLU A 149 28.03 -4.63 -2.26
CA GLU A 149 27.14 -3.46 -2.39
C GLU A 149 27.71 -2.16 -1.79
N ILE A 150 28.65 -2.24 -0.83
CA ILE A 150 29.25 -1.07 -0.16
C ILE A 150 29.84 -0.03 -1.12
N PRO A 151 30.66 -0.39 -2.14
CA PRO A 151 31.32 0.59 -2.98
C PRO A 151 30.36 1.55 -3.68
N ALA A 152 29.21 1.03 -4.13
CA ALA A 152 28.18 1.83 -4.79
C ALA A 152 27.55 2.87 -3.85
N LEU A 153 27.54 2.62 -2.54
CA LEU A 153 27.02 3.56 -1.53
C LEU A 153 28.08 4.49 -0.95
N TRP A 154 29.32 4.04 -0.86
CA TRP A 154 30.44 4.82 -0.32
C TRP A 154 30.90 5.93 -1.27
N LEU A 155 30.81 5.68 -2.58
CA LEU A 155 31.28 6.60 -3.63
C LEU A 155 30.21 7.61 -4.09
N VAL A 156 29.06 7.69 -3.40
CA VAL A 156 28.06 8.74 -3.65
C VAL A 156 28.59 10.05 -3.04
N PRO A 157 28.83 11.11 -3.84
CA PRO A 157 29.37 12.38 -3.37
C PRO A 157 28.53 13.09 -2.31
#